data_AF-A0A9K3PT05-F1
#
_entry.id   AF-A0A9K3PT05-F1
#
_cell.length_a   1.000
_cell.length_b   1.000
_cell.length_c   1.000
_cell.angle_alpha   90.00
_cell.angle_beta   90.00
_cell.angle_gamma   90.00
#
_symmetry.space_group_name_H-M   'P 1'
#
loop_
_entity.id
_entity.type
_entity.pdbx_description
1 polymer ?
#
loop_
_entity_poly.entity_id
_entity_poly.type
_entity_poly.pdbx_seq_one_letter_code
_entity_poly.pdbx_strand_id
1 'polypeptide(L)'
;MYHPPLSASHVVELRLLASALAYLGVYQDVEFIHKLLAIVATNGHQYYGEPIAAEDGDLRQHETFQSSEAPKTALFLFGSKIAHSCQPNLSYTSKTPDGVLEYKVIRPIAMGDLACISYIEDLFETPTHKRREILSLTKSFLCECPRCTGPDFCRFIRCTDCNVKIVPCHYDCQGNASWTCPDCGVQDGMERKEQGFVHRLEHLKPRRAEEPFRPLQDLVKDATAQLSPSHHVTIQALDMFARLSASKANDSWPGWMDLE
;
A
#
# COMPACT_ATOMS: atom_id res chain seq x y z
N MET A 1 -22.75 -1.90 10.46
CA MET A 1 -21.47 -1.59 9.78
C MET A 1 -21.78 -1.19 8.36
N TYR A 2 -20.95 -0.36 7.73
CA TYR A 2 -21.17 0.07 6.34
C TYR A 2 -21.01 -1.12 5.39
N HIS A 3 -21.75 -1.14 4.30
CA HIS A 3 -21.40 -1.95 3.13
C HIS A 3 -21.61 -1.09 1.87
N PRO A 4 -20.78 -1.25 0.83
CA PRO A 4 -21.04 -0.61 -0.45
C PRO A 4 -22.33 -1.13 -1.09
N PRO A 5 -22.88 -0.42 -2.10
CA PRO A 5 -23.96 -0.95 -2.93
C PRO A 5 -23.60 -2.34 -3.47
N LEU A 6 -24.55 -3.27 -3.49
CA LEU A 6 -24.30 -4.63 -4.00
C LEU A 6 -23.96 -4.67 -5.50
N SER A 7 -24.21 -3.56 -6.20
CA SER A 7 -23.84 -3.33 -7.60
C SER A 7 -22.42 -2.78 -7.79
N ALA A 8 -21.68 -2.47 -6.71
CA ALA A 8 -20.28 -2.05 -6.82
C ALA A 8 -19.43 -3.22 -7.37
N SER A 9 -18.46 -2.93 -8.24
CA SER A 9 -17.70 -3.94 -9.00
C SER A 9 -17.12 -5.05 -8.12
N HIS A 10 -16.37 -4.69 -7.08
CA HIS A 10 -15.76 -5.65 -6.15
C HIS A 10 -16.77 -6.39 -5.26
N VAL A 11 -17.99 -5.86 -5.09
CA VAL A 11 -19.04 -6.50 -4.32
C VAL A 11 -19.80 -7.50 -5.18
N VAL A 12 -20.06 -7.18 -6.46
CA VAL A 12 -20.76 -8.07 -7.39
C VAL A 12 -20.10 -9.45 -7.48
N GLU A 13 -18.76 -9.48 -7.47
CA GLU A 13 -17.97 -10.72 -7.49
C GLU A 13 -18.28 -11.66 -6.31
N LEU A 14 -18.70 -11.12 -5.17
CA LEU A 14 -19.06 -11.90 -3.97
C LEU A 14 -20.40 -12.64 -4.10
N ARG A 15 -21.21 -12.34 -5.10
CA ARG A 15 -22.55 -12.94 -5.27
C ARG A 15 -22.48 -14.44 -5.58
N LEU A 16 -21.47 -14.88 -6.31
CA LEU A 16 -21.26 -16.31 -6.59
C LEU A 16 -20.95 -17.08 -5.30
N LEU A 17 -20.08 -16.53 -4.46
CA LEU A 17 -19.79 -17.10 -3.14
C LEU A 17 -21.04 -17.10 -2.25
N ALA A 18 -21.82 -16.01 -2.26
CA ALA A 18 -23.08 -15.95 -1.50
C ALA A 18 -24.07 -17.05 -1.93
N SER A 19 -24.21 -17.29 -3.23
CA SER A 19 -25.07 -18.34 -3.78
C SER A 19 -24.60 -19.74 -3.36
N ALA A 20 -23.27 -19.98 -3.39
CA ALA A 20 -22.69 -21.24 -2.96
C ALA A 20 -22.89 -21.50 -1.46
N LEU A 21 -22.68 -20.47 -0.62
CA LEU A 21 -22.91 -20.56 0.82
C LEU A 21 -24.39 -20.79 1.15
N ALA A 22 -25.30 -20.16 0.40
CA ALA A 22 -26.73 -20.39 0.57
C ALA A 22 -27.12 -21.84 0.30
N TYR A 23 -26.57 -22.41 -0.78
CA TYR A 23 -26.76 -23.82 -1.14
C TYR A 23 -26.24 -24.79 -0.06
N LEU A 24 -25.12 -24.45 0.60
CA LEU A 24 -24.50 -25.28 1.65
C LEU A 24 -25.23 -25.25 3.01
N GLY A 25 -26.21 -24.36 3.19
CA GLY A 25 -27.31 -24.65 4.11
C GLY A 25 -27.27 -24.10 5.55
N VAL A 26 -26.62 -22.95 5.81
CA VAL A 26 -26.77 -22.26 7.12
C VAL A 26 -27.78 -21.10 7.05
N TYR A 27 -27.85 -20.39 5.93
CA TYR A 27 -28.84 -19.35 5.62
C TYR A 27 -29.19 -19.46 4.14
N GLN A 28 -30.46 -19.39 3.75
CA GLN A 28 -30.89 -19.55 2.34
C GLN A 28 -31.01 -18.22 1.58
N ASP A 29 -30.93 -17.10 2.29
CA ASP A 29 -31.05 -15.77 1.69
C ASP A 29 -29.70 -15.32 1.09
N VAL A 30 -29.58 -15.47 -0.23
CA VAL A 30 -28.39 -15.07 -1.00
C VAL A 30 -28.10 -13.59 -0.85
N GLU A 31 -29.12 -12.72 -0.83
CA GLU A 31 -28.90 -11.28 -0.73
C GLU A 31 -28.38 -10.91 0.67
N PHE A 32 -28.91 -11.54 1.71
CA PHE A 32 -28.41 -11.37 3.06
C PHE A 32 -26.95 -11.81 3.20
N ILE A 33 -26.59 -13.00 2.71
CA ILE A 33 -25.21 -13.48 2.71
C ILE A 33 -24.31 -12.54 1.90
N HIS A 34 -24.78 -12.08 0.74
CA HIS A 34 -24.04 -11.14 -0.10
C HIS A 34 -23.74 -9.82 0.65
N LYS A 35 -24.71 -9.28 1.40
CA LYS A 35 -24.50 -8.12 2.29
C LYS A 35 -23.49 -8.41 3.38
N LEU A 36 -23.53 -9.59 4.02
CA LEU A 36 -22.56 -9.97 5.05
C LEU A 36 -21.14 -10.06 4.49
N LEU A 37 -20.96 -10.68 3.32
CA LEU A 37 -19.66 -10.74 2.65
C LEU A 37 -19.15 -9.34 2.30
N ALA A 38 -20.02 -8.45 1.82
CA ALA A 38 -19.67 -7.06 1.56
C ALA A 38 -19.23 -6.32 2.84
N ILE A 39 -19.92 -6.52 3.97
CA ILE A 39 -19.52 -5.98 5.27
C ILE A 39 -18.11 -6.47 5.64
N VAL A 40 -17.85 -7.77 5.54
CA VAL A 40 -16.55 -8.35 5.88
C VAL A 40 -15.45 -7.79 4.98
N ALA A 41 -15.65 -7.77 3.66
CA ALA A 41 -14.66 -7.27 2.70
C ALA A 41 -14.33 -5.78 2.89
N THR A 42 -15.31 -4.97 3.29
CA THR A 42 -15.10 -3.53 3.46
C THR A 42 -14.56 -3.15 4.83
N ASN A 43 -14.95 -3.86 5.90
CA ASN A 43 -14.69 -3.44 7.29
C ASN A 43 -13.72 -4.36 8.05
N GLY A 44 -13.33 -5.48 7.46
CA GLY A 44 -12.37 -6.43 8.03
C GLY A 44 -11.01 -5.77 8.29
N HIS A 45 -10.44 -6.08 9.45
CA HIS A 45 -9.08 -5.72 9.81
C HIS A 45 -8.22 -6.98 9.84
N GLN A 46 -6.95 -6.84 9.49
CA GLN A 46 -5.98 -7.91 9.65
C GLN A 46 -5.87 -8.27 11.13
N TYR A 47 -5.93 -9.56 11.43
CA TYR A 47 -5.97 -10.10 12.79
C TYR A 47 -4.97 -11.23 12.96
N TYR A 48 -4.21 -11.16 14.06
CA TYR A 48 -3.14 -12.09 14.39
C TYR A 48 -3.45 -13.02 15.57
N GLY A 49 -4.56 -12.80 16.29
CA GLY A 49 -4.92 -13.63 17.44
C GLY A 49 -4.11 -13.34 18.69
N GLU A 50 -4.39 -14.12 19.74
CA GLU A 50 -3.56 -14.17 20.95
C GLU A 50 -2.24 -14.89 20.63
N PRO A 51 -1.10 -14.39 21.14
CA PRO A 51 0.16 -15.10 21.02
C PRO A 51 0.08 -16.44 21.75
N ILE A 52 0.61 -17.49 21.13
CA ILE A 52 0.70 -18.80 21.74
C ILE A 52 1.92 -18.78 22.67
N ALA A 53 1.73 -19.09 23.94
CA ALA A 53 2.84 -19.25 24.88
C ALA A 53 3.80 -20.33 24.36
N ALA A 54 5.10 -20.01 24.29
CA ALA A 54 6.10 -20.99 23.91
C ALA A 54 6.06 -22.16 24.91
N GLU A 55 5.84 -23.38 24.42
CA GLU A 55 5.65 -24.59 25.24
C GLU A 55 6.88 -24.96 26.07
N ASP A 56 8.03 -24.34 25.79
CA ASP A 56 9.35 -24.66 26.34
C ASP A 56 9.87 -23.69 27.42
N GLY A 57 9.09 -22.66 27.79
CA GLY A 57 9.46 -21.74 28.87
C GLY A 57 10.71 -20.90 28.59
N ASP A 58 11.16 -20.82 27.34
CA ASP A 58 12.28 -20.00 26.93
C ASP A 58 11.86 -18.53 26.76
N LEU A 59 12.22 -17.71 27.75
CA LEU A 59 11.98 -16.26 27.78
C LEU A 59 12.68 -15.48 26.64
N ARG A 60 13.49 -16.14 25.80
CA ARG A 60 14.21 -15.52 24.67
C ARG A 60 13.49 -15.66 23.33
N GLN A 61 12.46 -16.49 23.24
CA GLN A 61 11.59 -16.47 22.07
C GLN A 61 10.62 -15.29 22.24
N HIS A 62 10.89 -14.20 21.50
CA HIS A 62 9.90 -13.15 21.27
C HIS A 62 8.57 -13.81 20.92
N GLU A 63 7.49 -13.46 21.64
CA GLU A 63 6.12 -13.93 21.42
C GLU A 63 5.85 -14.10 19.91
N THR A 64 5.89 -15.35 19.45
CA THR A 64 5.79 -15.69 18.04
C THR A 64 4.31 -15.72 17.70
N PHE A 65 3.79 -14.61 17.16
CA PHE A 65 2.54 -14.64 16.40
C PHE A 65 2.73 -15.67 15.29
N GLN A 66 2.03 -16.80 15.36
CA GLN A 66 2.14 -17.94 14.44
C GLN A 66 2.32 -17.44 12.99
N SER A 67 3.55 -17.48 12.49
CA SER A 67 3.90 -16.95 11.17
C SER A 67 3.55 -17.92 10.04
N SER A 68 3.09 -19.13 10.38
CA SER A 68 2.76 -20.20 9.42
C SER A 68 1.29 -20.23 9.01
N GLU A 69 0.38 -19.55 9.71
CA GLU A 69 -1.03 -19.43 9.29
C GLU A 69 -1.24 -18.12 8.51
N ALA A 70 -2.03 -18.19 7.44
CA ALA A 70 -2.42 -17.00 6.69
C ALA A 70 -3.07 -15.97 7.63
N PRO A 71 -2.81 -14.65 7.44
CA PRO A 71 -3.39 -13.63 8.29
C PRO A 71 -4.91 -13.75 8.34
N LYS A 72 -5.47 -13.75 9.55
CA LYS A 72 -6.91 -13.85 9.78
C LYS A 72 -7.55 -12.48 9.57
N THR A 73 -8.87 -12.45 9.42
CA THR A 73 -9.65 -11.21 9.35
C THR A 73 -10.63 -11.17 10.52
N ALA A 74 -10.73 -10.01 11.19
CA ALA A 74 -11.71 -9.79 12.26
C ALA A 74 -12.51 -8.50 12.02
N LEU A 75 -13.74 -8.46 12.55
CA LEU A 75 -14.59 -7.29 12.57
C LEU A 75 -14.59 -6.67 13.96
N PHE A 76 -14.02 -5.48 14.08
CA PHE A 76 -13.98 -4.73 15.32
C PHE A 76 -15.05 -3.65 15.33
N LEU A 77 -16.00 -3.71 16.27
CA LEU A 77 -17.17 -2.82 16.29
C LEU A 77 -16.81 -1.32 16.19
N PHE A 78 -15.78 -0.91 16.92
CA PHE A 78 -15.27 0.47 16.89
C PHE A 78 -14.24 0.68 15.79
N GLY A 79 -13.40 -0.32 15.51
CA GLY A 79 -12.37 -0.19 14.48
C GLY A 79 -12.95 0.00 13.08
N SER A 80 -14.07 -0.64 12.79
CA SER A 80 -14.85 -0.47 11.55
C SER A 80 -15.51 0.91 11.39
N LYS A 81 -15.34 1.84 12.34
CA LYS A 81 -15.84 3.23 12.25
C LYS A 81 -14.72 4.25 12.01
N ILE A 82 -13.46 3.87 12.14
CA ILE A 82 -12.32 4.78 11.96
C ILE A 82 -12.17 5.07 10.47
N ALA A 83 -12.14 6.35 10.09
CA ALA A 83 -12.13 6.75 8.69
C ALA A 83 -10.77 6.55 8.01
N HIS A 84 -10.77 6.59 6.68
CA HIS A 84 -9.56 6.63 5.88
C HIS A 84 -8.97 8.04 5.79
N SER A 85 -7.65 8.14 5.85
CA SER A 85 -6.89 9.27 5.28
C SER A 85 -5.58 8.79 4.69
N CYS A 86 -5.18 9.33 3.53
CA CYS A 86 -3.83 9.13 3.00
C CYS A 86 -2.76 9.93 3.79
N GLN A 87 -3.19 10.72 4.77
CA GLN A 87 -2.38 11.39 5.79
C GLN A 87 -2.97 11.05 7.17
N PRO A 88 -2.82 9.80 7.65
CA PRO A 88 -3.48 9.32 8.87
C PRO A 88 -2.86 9.92 10.14
N ASN A 89 -3.61 9.99 11.22
CA ASN A 89 -3.11 10.37 12.56
C ASN A 89 -3.05 9.17 13.51
N LEU A 90 -3.60 8.02 13.11
CA LEU A 90 -3.51 6.76 13.79
C LEU A 90 -2.83 5.69 12.91
N SER A 91 -2.14 4.76 13.55
CA SER A 91 -1.87 3.41 13.03
C SER A 91 -2.58 2.39 13.92
N TYR A 92 -2.72 1.15 13.45
CA TYR A 92 -3.31 0.08 14.26
C TYR A 92 -2.45 -1.19 14.23
N THR A 93 -2.61 -2.03 15.23
CA THR A 93 -2.07 -3.39 15.29
C THR A 93 -3.03 -4.28 16.07
N SER A 94 -3.11 -5.57 15.72
CA SER A 94 -3.71 -6.60 16.58
C SER A 94 -2.65 -7.54 17.18
N LYS A 95 -1.37 -7.21 17.01
CA LYS A 95 -0.25 -7.95 17.58
C LYS A 95 -0.04 -7.48 19.02
N THR A 96 -0.95 -7.88 19.89
CA THR A 96 -1.02 -7.53 21.30
C THR A 96 -1.12 -8.80 22.15
N PRO A 97 -0.70 -8.79 23.42
CA PRO A 97 -0.69 -10.00 24.27
C PRO A 97 -2.06 -10.67 24.45
N ASP A 98 -3.15 -9.91 24.29
CA ASP A 98 -4.54 -10.33 24.40
C ASP A 98 -5.27 -10.31 23.03
N GLY A 99 -4.54 -10.12 21.93
CA GLY A 99 -5.06 -10.09 20.56
C GLY A 99 -5.94 -8.88 20.22
N VAL A 100 -6.18 -7.94 21.14
CA VAL A 100 -7.07 -6.80 20.88
C VAL A 100 -6.53 -5.85 19.82
N LEU A 101 -7.44 -5.13 19.13
CA LEU A 101 -7.08 -4.08 18.20
C LEU A 101 -6.65 -2.81 18.96
N GLU A 102 -5.37 -2.47 18.87
CA GLU A 102 -4.79 -1.26 19.46
C GLU A 102 -4.57 -0.18 18.38
N TYR A 103 -4.94 1.06 18.69
CA TYR A 103 -4.63 2.23 17.88
C TYR A 103 -3.52 3.06 18.52
N LYS A 104 -2.50 3.41 17.73
CA LYS A 104 -1.38 4.25 18.17
C LYS A 104 -1.47 5.60 17.48
N VAL A 105 -1.39 6.66 18.28
CA VAL A 105 -1.31 8.04 17.78
C VAL A 105 0.06 8.25 17.14
N ILE A 106 0.07 8.65 15.87
CA ILE A 106 1.29 8.92 15.09
C ILE A 106 1.41 10.40 14.68
N ARG A 107 0.37 11.21 14.94
CA ARG A 107 0.34 12.66 14.75
C ARG A 107 -0.56 13.31 15.81
N PRO A 108 -0.34 14.58 16.19
CA PRO A 108 -1.22 15.29 17.12
C PRO A 108 -2.69 15.23 16.67
N ILE A 109 -3.60 15.08 17.64
CA ILE A 109 -5.05 15.06 17.43
C ILE A 109 -5.65 16.09 18.39
N ALA A 110 -6.16 17.19 17.84
CA ALA A 110 -6.88 18.20 18.60
C ALA A 110 -8.35 17.79 18.83
N MET A 111 -9.01 18.45 19.78
CA MET A 111 -10.45 18.25 19.96
C MET A 111 -11.20 18.66 18.69
N GLY A 112 -12.02 17.74 18.17
CA GLY A 112 -12.77 17.93 16.93
C GLY A 112 -12.09 17.39 15.67
N ASP A 113 -10.81 16.99 15.75
CA ASP A 113 -10.13 16.34 14.63
C ASP A 113 -10.71 14.94 14.38
N LEU A 114 -10.78 14.57 13.11
CA LEU A 114 -11.17 13.22 12.71
C LEU A 114 -10.03 12.23 12.95
N ALA A 115 -10.31 11.15 13.68
CA ALA A 115 -9.41 10.01 13.83
C ALA A 115 -9.40 9.17 12.55
N CYS A 116 -8.21 8.96 11.97
CA CYS A 116 -8.06 8.32 10.66
C CYS A 116 -6.87 7.36 10.61
N ILE A 117 -7.06 6.23 9.92
CA ILE A 117 -6.00 5.29 9.51
C ILE A 117 -5.83 5.27 7.98
N SER A 118 -4.77 4.63 7.50
CA SER A 118 -4.70 4.24 6.08
C SER A 118 -5.45 2.92 5.88
N TYR A 119 -6.16 2.80 4.76
CA TYR A 119 -6.72 1.53 4.28
C TYR A 119 -5.86 0.94 3.16
N ILE A 120 -4.77 1.64 2.81
CA ILE A 120 -3.86 1.29 1.73
C ILE A 120 -2.52 0.94 2.37
N GLU A 121 -1.98 -0.20 1.98
CA GLU A 121 -0.59 -0.59 2.23
C GLU A 121 0.35 0.26 1.37
N ASP A 122 1.64 0.32 1.72
CA ASP A 122 2.66 1.05 0.94
C ASP A 122 2.28 2.50 0.61
N LEU A 123 1.58 3.13 1.56
CA LEU A 123 0.91 4.41 1.40
C LEU A 123 1.86 5.53 0.91
N PHE A 124 3.12 5.53 1.34
CA PHE A 124 4.07 6.61 1.10
C PHE A 124 4.74 6.54 -0.27
N GLU A 125 4.76 5.37 -0.91
CA GLU A 125 5.25 5.18 -2.28
C GLU A 125 4.13 5.12 -3.32
N THR A 126 2.87 5.04 -2.89
CA THR A 126 1.72 4.98 -3.80
C THR A 126 1.27 6.40 -4.22
N PRO A 127 1.28 6.73 -5.53
CA PRO A 127 0.84 8.04 -6.03
C PRO A 127 -0.69 8.23 -5.94
N THR A 128 -1.15 9.49 -5.97
CA THR A 128 -2.55 9.87 -5.69
C THR A 128 -3.56 9.15 -6.56
N HIS A 129 -3.32 9.05 -7.87
CA HIS A 129 -4.21 8.34 -8.78
C HIS A 129 -4.36 6.84 -8.42
N LYS A 130 -3.27 6.17 -8.03
CA LYS A 130 -3.29 4.77 -7.56
C LYS A 130 -3.98 4.61 -6.22
N ARG A 131 -3.75 5.53 -5.27
CA ARG A 131 -4.49 5.51 -3.98
C ARG A 131 -6.00 5.62 -4.20
N ARG A 132 -6.43 6.53 -5.08
CA ARG A 132 -7.85 6.70 -5.44
C ARG A 132 -8.43 5.50 -6.19
N GLU A 133 -7.66 4.91 -7.11
CA GLU A 133 -8.02 3.67 -7.80
C GLU A 133 -8.26 2.54 -6.78
N ILE A 134 -7.32 2.30 -5.87
CA ILE A 134 -7.43 1.26 -4.82
C ILE A 134 -8.68 1.49 -3.96
N LEU A 135 -8.91 2.71 -3.48
CA LEU A 135 -10.07 3.00 -2.60
C LEU A 135 -11.40 2.93 -3.34
N SER A 136 -11.44 3.36 -4.60
CA SER A 136 -12.62 3.20 -5.45
C SER A 136 -12.95 1.72 -5.65
N LEU A 137 -11.93 0.92 -6.00
CA LEU A 137 -12.07 -0.50 -6.25
C LEU A 137 -12.40 -1.30 -4.99
N THR A 138 -11.84 -0.96 -3.82
CA THR A 138 -11.95 -1.81 -2.62
C THR A 138 -12.93 -1.30 -1.58
N LYS A 139 -13.30 -0.01 -1.64
CA LYS A 139 -14.13 0.68 -0.61
C LYS A 139 -15.24 1.55 -1.21
N SER A 140 -15.32 1.68 -2.53
CA SER A 140 -16.34 2.45 -3.26
C SER A 140 -16.43 3.93 -2.87
N PHE A 141 -15.30 4.59 -2.70
CA PHE A 141 -15.27 6.05 -2.54
C PHE A 141 -14.03 6.68 -3.18
N LEU A 142 -14.12 7.97 -3.47
CA LEU A 142 -13.00 8.79 -3.93
C LEU A 142 -12.40 9.54 -2.73
N CYS A 143 -11.10 9.40 -2.49
CA CYS A 143 -10.45 10.08 -1.39
C CYS A 143 -10.18 11.57 -1.70
N GLU A 144 -10.64 12.42 -0.80
CA GLU A 144 -10.51 13.89 -0.84
C GLU A 144 -9.71 14.44 0.35
N CYS A 145 -8.94 13.60 1.05
CA CYS A 145 -8.07 14.08 2.13
C CYS A 145 -7.03 15.10 1.61
N PRO A 146 -6.42 15.92 2.48
CA PRO A 146 -5.48 16.97 2.07
C PRO A 146 -4.32 16.49 1.18
N ARG A 147 -3.86 15.25 1.37
CA ARG A 147 -2.81 14.66 0.51
C ARG A 147 -3.31 14.30 -0.90
N CYS A 148 -4.59 13.98 -1.07
CA CYS A 148 -5.16 13.66 -2.38
C CYS A 148 -5.64 14.90 -3.15
N THR A 149 -5.98 15.98 -2.45
CA THR A 149 -6.36 17.26 -3.06
C THR A 149 -5.17 18.21 -3.26
N GLY A 150 -4.08 18.01 -2.51
CA GLY A 150 -2.83 18.72 -2.67
C GLY A 150 -1.91 18.15 -3.77
N PRO A 151 -0.65 18.64 -3.85
CA PRO A 151 0.35 18.14 -4.78
C PRO A 151 0.70 16.66 -4.49
N ASP A 152 0.90 15.88 -5.54
CA ASP A 152 1.36 14.50 -5.42
C ASP A 152 2.88 14.42 -5.37
N PHE A 153 3.39 14.40 -4.13
CA PHE A 153 4.80 14.32 -3.82
C PHE A 153 5.48 13.00 -4.24
N CYS A 154 4.69 11.98 -4.60
CA CYS A 154 5.21 10.73 -5.15
C CYS A 154 5.49 10.83 -6.67
N ARG A 155 5.20 11.98 -7.31
CA ARG A 155 5.35 12.20 -8.76
C ARG A 155 6.13 13.47 -9.11
N PHE A 156 7.17 13.74 -8.32
CA PHE A 156 8.04 14.90 -8.52
C PHE A 156 9.04 14.69 -9.67
N ILE A 157 9.00 15.54 -10.69
CA ILE A 157 9.81 15.41 -11.90
C ILE A 157 10.77 16.58 -12.05
N ARG A 158 12.03 16.32 -12.44
CA ARG A 158 12.96 17.40 -12.79
C ARG A 158 12.55 18.03 -14.11
N CYS A 159 12.51 19.37 -14.13
CA CYS A 159 12.06 20.13 -15.27
C CYS A 159 12.75 19.74 -16.59
N THR A 160 11.98 19.58 -17.67
CA THR A 160 12.47 19.22 -19.01
C THR A 160 13.27 20.32 -19.69
N ASP A 161 13.02 21.58 -19.32
CA ASP A 161 13.67 22.75 -19.92
C ASP A 161 14.81 23.26 -19.04
N CYS A 162 14.49 23.83 -17.87
CA CYS A 162 15.52 24.41 -17.01
C CYS A 162 16.40 23.37 -16.30
N ASN A 163 15.95 22.11 -16.17
CA ASN A 163 16.67 21.02 -15.50
C ASN A 163 17.14 21.30 -14.06
N VAL A 164 16.64 22.38 -13.42
CA VAL A 164 17.00 22.80 -12.06
C VAL A 164 15.87 22.50 -11.07
N LYS A 165 14.62 22.80 -11.44
CA LYS A 165 13.48 22.65 -10.53
C LYS A 165 12.92 21.24 -10.53
N ILE A 166 12.48 20.81 -9.34
CA ILE A 166 11.66 19.63 -9.15
C ILE A 166 10.20 20.08 -9.09
N VAL A 167 9.38 19.52 -9.97
CA VAL A 167 8.01 19.96 -10.24
C VAL A 167 7.03 18.90 -9.74
N PRO A 168 6.09 19.24 -8.84
CA PRO A 168 5.06 18.30 -8.38
C PRO A 168 4.03 18.04 -9.46
N CYS A 169 3.42 16.84 -9.39
CA CYS A 169 2.19 16.57 -10.12
C CYS A 169 0.99 17.15 -9.36
N HIS A 170 0.06 17.75 -10.09
CA HIS A 170 -1.26 18.14 -9.61
C HIS A 170 -2.35 17.40 -10.38
N TYR A 171 -3.54 17.32 -9.78
CA TYR A 171 -4.72 16.72 -10.40
C TYR A 171 -5.84 17.75 -10.45
N ASP A 172 -6.51 17.87 -11.59
CA ASP A 172 -7.74 18.66 -11.70
C ASP A 172 -8.97 17.90 -11.15
N CYS A 173 -10.15 18.50 -11.24
CA CYS A 173 -11.41 17.88 -10.79
C CYS A 173 -11.84 16.66 -11.61
N GLN A 174 -11.25 16.46 -12.79
CA GLN A 174 -11.48 15.30 -13.66
C GLN A 174 -10.44 14.21 -13.44
N GLY A 175 -9.41 14.47 -12.62
CA GLY A 175 -8.31 13.55 -12.36
C GLY A 175 -7.18 13.61 -13.39
N ASN A 176 -7.15 14.63 -14.26
CA ASN A 176 -6.07 14.80 -15.22
C ASN A 176 -4.81 15.29 -14.50
N ALA A 177 -3.68 14.64 -14.79
CA ALA A 177 -2.39 14.97 -14.21
C ALA A 177 -1.74 16.17 -14.93
N SER A 178 -1.08 17.06 -14.18
CA SER A 178 -0.31 18.16 -14.76
C SER A 178 0.94 18.47 -13.95
N TRP A 179 1.97 18.95 -14.64
CA TRP A 179 3.21 19.47 -14.06
C TRP A 179 3.48 20.82 -14.68
N THR A 180 3.60 21.86 -13.86
CA THR A 180 3.93 23.21 -14.35
C THR A 180 5.16 23.69 -13.60
N CYS A 181 6.26 23.92 -14.33
CA CYS A 181 7.48 24.44 -13.73
C CYS A 181 7.22 25.86 -13.19
N PRO A 182 7.49 26.14 -11.90
CA PRO A 182 7.25 27.45 -11.32
C PRO A 182 8.19 28.54 -11.86
N ASP A 183 9.33 28.16 -12.46
CA ASP A 183 10.33 29.11 -12.96
C ASP A 183 10.13 29.47 -14.43
N CYS A 184 10.03 28.46 -15.31
CA CYS A 184 9.95 28.67 -16.76
C CYS A 184 8.56 28.38 -17.35
N GLY A 185 7.59 27.92 -16.53
CA GLY A 185 6.22 27.65 -16.98
C GLY A 185 6.04 26.41 -17.86
N VAL A 186 7.12 25.69 -18.20
CA VAL A 186 7.03 24.51 -19.08
C VAL A 186 6.20 23.40 -18.44
N GLN A 187 5.39 22.76 -19.28
CA GLN A 187 4.62 21.55 -18.96
C GLN A 187 5.01 20.37 -19.88
N ASP A 188 5.42 20.70 -21.10
CA ASP A 188 5.72 19.74 -22.16
C ASP A 188 6.78 18.72 -21.79
N GLY A 189 6.46 17.45 -22.08
CA GLY A 189 7.37 16.33 -21.95
C GLY A 189 7.56 15.77 -20.54
N MET A 190 6.99 16.40 -19.49
CA MET A 190 7.07 15.88 -18.11
C MET A 190 6.38 14.52 -18.00
N GLU A 191 5.14 14.42 -18.49
CA GLU A 191 4.39 13.17 -18.49
C GLU A 191 5.08 12.09 -19.32
N ARG A 192 5.55 12.43 -20.54
CA ARG A 192 6.30 11.49 -21.38
C ARG A 192 7.60 11.01 -20.71
N LYS A 193 8.29 11.89 -19.97
CA LYS A 193 9.49 11.54 -19.21
C LYS A 193 9.15 10.51 -18.14
N GLU A 194 8.11 10.74 -17.34
CA GLU A 194 7.65 9.78 -16.32
C GLU A 194 7.24 8.44 -16.94
N GLN A 195 6.43 8.47 -18.00
CA GLN A 195 5.98 7.26 -18.71
C GLN A 195 7.17 6.43 -19.23
N GLY A 196 8.24 7.09 -19.70
CA GLY A 196 9.48 6.42 -20.08
C GLY A 196 10.14 5.65 -18.93
N PHE A 197 10.16 6.23 -17.73
CA PHE A 197 10.69 5.56 -16.54
C PHE A 197 9.77 4.44 -16.04
N VAL A 198 8.45 4.64 -16.05
CA VAL A 198 7.46 3.58 -15.72
C VAL A 198 7.64 2.39 -16.66
N HIS A 199 7.74 2.64 -17.96
CA HIS A 199 7.96 1.59 -18.96
C HIS A 199 9.27 0.83 -18.71
N ARG A 200 10.38 1.55 -18.45
CA ARG A 200 11.67 0.93 -18.10
C ARG A 200 11.56 0.06 -16.85
N LEU A 201 10.88 0.53 -15.80
CA LEU A 201 10.69 -0.23 -14.56
C LEU A 201 9.95 -1.54 -14.82
N GLU A 202 8.82 -1.50 -15.55
CA GLU A 202 8.04 -2.71 -15.88
C GLU A 202 8.84 -3.74 -16.68
N HIS A 203 9.70 -3.29 -17.61
CA HIS A 203 10.55 -4.18 -18.40
C HIS A 203 11.71 -4.79 -17.61
N LEU A 204 12.14 -4.12 -16.54
CA LEU A 204 13.29 -4.52 -15.72
C LEU A 204 12.88 -5.23 -14.41
N LYS A 205 11.60 -5.54 -14.22
CA LYS A 205 11.14 -6.33 -13.07
C LYS A 205 11.80 -7.70 -13.09
N PRO A 206 12.72 -8.00 -12.14
CA PRO A 206 13.44 -9.25 -12.15
C PRO A 206 12.46 -10.38 -11.86
N ARG A 207 12.51 -11.42 -12.70
CA ARG A 207 11.73 -12.65 -12.53
C ARG A 207 12.49 -13.68 -11.72
N ARG A 208 13.81 -13.57 -11.67
CA ARG A 208 14.70 -14.49 -10.95
C ARG A 208 15.85 -13.76 -10.27
N ALA A 209 16.43 -14.41 -9.26
CA ALA A 209 17.53 -13.86 -8.48
C ALA A 209 18.83 -13.72 -9.28
N GLU A 210 19.02 -14.48 -10.37
CA GLU A 210 20.25 -14.51 -11.15
C GLU A 210 20.35 -13.36 -12.17
N GLU A 211 19.29 -12.56 -12.33
CA GLU A 211 19.26 -11.47 -13.31
C GLU A 211 20.34 -10.40 -13.03
N PRO A 212 20.89 -9.76 -14.08
CA PRO A 212 21.98 -8.81 -13.93
C PRO A 212 21.54 -7.55 -13.18
N PHE A 213 22.40 -7.05 -12.29
CA PHE A 213 22.15 -5.82 -11.51
C PHE A 213 22.21 -4.54 -12.33
N ARG A 214 23.09 -4.50 -13.35
CA ARG A 214 23.45 -3.25 -14.04
C ARG A 214 22.25 -2.52 -14.62
N PRO A 215 21.31 -3.16 -15.35
CA PRO A 215 20.16 -2.46 -15.90
C PRO A 215 19.31 -1.76 -14.83
N LEU A 216 19.12 -2.39 -13.67
CA LEU A 216 18.34 -1.84 -12.57
C LEU A 216 19.12 -0.75 -11.81
N GLN A 217 20.43 -0.91 -11.66
CA GLN A 217 21.31 0.13 -11.13
C GLN A 217 21.31 1.39 -12.01
N ASP A 218 21.35 1.22 -13.33
CA ASP A 218 21.26 2.31 -14.30
C ASP A 218 19.90 3.00 -14.24
N LEU A 219 18.81 2.22 -14.10
CA LEU A 219 17.47 2.78 -13.88
C LEU A 219 17.42 3.62 -12.60
N VAL A 220 17.93 3.11 -11.47
CA VAL A 220 17.97 3.85 -10.20
C VAL A 220 18.75 5.15 -10.35
N LYS A 221 19.92 5.11 -11.00
CA LYS A 221 20.76 6.29 -11.23
C LYS A 221 20.05 7.34 -12.08
N ASP A 222 19.46 6.93 -13.20
CA ASP A 222 18.76 7.81 -14.11
C ASP A 222 17.49 8.38 -13.46
N ALA A 223 16.72 7.55 -12.77
CA ALA A 223 15.49 7.94 -12.08
C ALA A 223 15.81 8.93 -10.97
N THR A 224 16.84 8.72 -10.16
CA THR A 224 17.25 9.67 -9.11
C THR A 224 17.73 11.01 -9.70
N ALA A 225 18.29 10.99 -10.92
CA ALA A 225 18.76 12.20 -11.59
C ALA A 225 17.63 12.98 -12.29
N GLN A 226 16.60 12.30 -12.80
CA GLN A 226 15.54 12.92 -13.61
C GLN A 226 14.20 13.03 -12.89
N LEU A 227 14.00 12.22 -11.86
CA LEU A 227 12.87 12.21 -10.95
C LEU A 227 13.37 12.53 -9.54
N SER A 228 12.47 12.84 -8.62
CA SER A 228 12.83 12.95 -7.19
C SER A 228 13.27 11.60 -6.60
N PRO A 229 14.14 11.58 -5.58
CA PRO A 229 14.36 10.41 -4.74
C PRO A 229 13.07 9.84 -4.11
N SER A 230 12.05 10.69 -3.90
CA SER A 230 10.74 10.30 -3.37
C SER A 230 9.72 9.92 -4.44
N HIS A 231 10.11 9.90 -5.72
CA HIS A 231 9.21 9.53 -6.81
C HIS A 231 8.90 8.04 -6.74
N HIS A 232 7.65 7.63 -6.98
CA HIS A 232 7.24 6.23 -6.83
C HIS A 232 8.07 5.27 -7.69
N VAL A 233 8.37 5.62 -8.94
CA VAL A 233 9.28 4.85 -9.80
C VAL A 233 10.69 4.72 -9.20
N THR A 234 11.24 5.79 -8.64
CA THR A 234 12.56 5.76 -8.01
C THR A 234 12.57 4.83 -6.79
N ILE A 235 11.56 4.94 -5.93
CA ILE A 235 11.42 4.10 -4.74
C ILE A 235 11.24 2.62 -5.13
N GLN A 236 10.37 2.30 -6.09
CA GLN A 236 10.18 0.94 -6.56
C GLN A 236 11.45 0.36 -7.21
N ALA A 237 12.18 1.15 -8.01
CA ALA A 237 13.45 0.73 -8.57
C ALA A 237 14.49 0.45 -7.48
N LEU A 238 14.55 1.29 -6.44
CA LEU A 238 15.43 1.11 -5.28
C LEU A 238 15.08 -0.14 -4.47
N ASP A 239 13.80 -0.39 -4.19
CA ASP A 239 13.34 -1.59 -3.50
C ASP A 239 13.68 -2.86 -4.30
N MET A 240 13.38 -2.88 -5.59
CA MET A 240 13.75 -3.98 -6.48
C MET A 240 15.27 -4.21 -6.50
N PHE A 241 16.06 -3.13 -6.55
CA PHE A 241 17.52 -3.22 -6.55
C PHE A 241 18.05 -3.77 -5.23
N ALA A 242 17.50 -3.32 -4.11
CA ALA A 242 17.85 -3.78 -2.78
C ALA A 242 17.54 -5.27 -2.60
N ARG A 243 16.34 -5.73 -3.02
CA ARG A 243 15.94 -7.14 -2.95
C ARG A 243 16.84 -8.05 -3.78
N LEU A 244 17.13 -7.67 -5.02
CA LEU A 244 18.05 -8.43 -5.87
C LEU A 244 19.47 -8.44 -5.29
N SER A 245 19.90 -7.34 -4.65
CA SER A 245 21.23 -7.25 -4.06
C SER A 245 21.35 -8.18 -2.86
N ALA A 246 20.31 -8.19 -2.02
CA ALA A 246 20.20 -9.10 -0.88
C ALA A 246 20.18 -10.57 -1.30
N SER A 247 19.49 -10.92 -2.40
CA SER A 247 19.43 -12.32 -2.85
C SER A 247 20.80 -12.89 -3.21
N LYS A 248 21.73 -12.08 -3.74
CA LYS A 248 23.08 -12.54 -4.09
C LYS A 248 24.09 -12.42 -2.95
N ALA A 249 23.80 -11.61 -1.93
CA ALA A 249 24.60 -11.58 -0.72
C ALA A 249 24.54 -12.93 0.04
N ASN A 250 23.39 -13.60 -0.01
CA ASN A 250 23.22 -14.94 0.57
C ASN A 250 24.06 -16.02 -0.14
N ASP A 251 24.26 -15.90 -1.46
CA ASP A 251 25.08 -16.85 -2.23
C ASP A 251 26.59 -16.69 -2.01
N SER A 252 27.00 -15.57 -1.41
CA SER A 252 28.41 -15.20 -1.22
C SER A 252 28.87 -15.26 0.24
N TRP A 253 28.06 -15.82 1.16
CA TRP A 253 28.49 -16.10 2.53
C TRP A 253 29.20 -17.46 2.58
N PRO A 254 30.54 -17.52 2.72
CA PRO A 254 31.20 -18.77 3.08
C PRO A 254 30.80 -19.02 4.54
N GLY A 255 29.97 -20.04 4.77
CA GLY A 255 29.79 -20.57 6.11
C GLY A 255 31.17 -20.74 6.74
N TRP A 256 31.37 -20.12 7.90
CA TRP A 256 32.63 -20.13 8.61
C TRP A 256 33.15 -21.55 8.66
N MET A 257 34.27 -21.75 7.96
CA MET A 257 35.16 -22.88 8.20
C MET A 257 35.40 -22.94 9.69
N ASP A 258 35.37 -24.16 10.19
CA ASP A 258 36.08 -24.61 11.38
C ASP A 258 37.26 -23.70 11.70
N LEU A 259 37.10 -22.88 12.75
CA LEU A 259 38.22 -22.36 13.51
C LEU A 259 38.36 -23.30 14.70
N GLU A 260 39.42 -24.11 14.58
CA GLU A 260 40.07 -25.04 15.52
C GLU A 260 39.63 -25.01 17.00
#